data_AF-A0A356TSS7-F1
#
_entry.id   AF-A0A356TSS7-F1
#
_cell.length_a   1.000
_cell.length_b   1.000
_cell.length_c   1.000
_cell.angle_alpha   90.00
_cell.angle_beta   90.00
_cell.angle_gamma   90.00
#
_symmetry.space_group_name_H-M   'P 1'
#
loop_
_entity.id
_entity.type
_entity.pdbx_description
1 polymer ?
#
loop_
_entity_poly.entity_id
_entity_poly.type
_entity_poly.pdbx_seq_one_letter_code
_entity_poly.pdbx_strand_id
1 'polypeptide(L)'
;MSKKEVATKKKPTYRIPADGPWANAWKIAAVVGVVGAAGCAFGAMSDPHRFAFSWLFAFMTFLAVGLGGLFFVLGQHLTGAGWGVSLRRTSEFLLSGLPIFLVLFIPIGLSIDQLYPWAHHAAEHGEEHGD
;
A
#
# COMPACT_ATOMS: atom_id res chain seq x y z
N MET A 1 -59.22 18.02 26.30
CA MET A 1 -58.89 17.64 24.91
C MET A 1 -57.38 17.82 24.73
N SER A 2 -56.60 16.77 24.96
CA SER A 2 -55.13 16.83 25.01
C SER A 2 -54.53 16.64 23.62
N LYS A 3 -53.91 17.68 23.07
CA LYS A 3 -53.16 17.60 21.81
C LYS A 3 -51.91 16.75 22.04
N LYS A 4 -51.89 15.53 21.51
CA LYS A 4 -50.67 14.73 21.43
C LYS A 4 -49.75 15.40 20.41
N GLU A 5 -48.65 15.97 20.88
CA GLU A 5 -47.56 16.38 19.99
C GLU A 5 -47.05 15.12 19.25
N VAL A 6 -47.24 15.12 17.94
CA VAL A 6 -46.72 14.08 17.07
C VAL A 6 -45.21 14.28 17.00
N ALA A 7 -44.47 13.49 17.78
CA ALA A 7 -43.02 13.47 17.74
C ALA A 7 -42.54 13.13 16.32
N THR A 8 -42.05 14.13 15.60
CA THR A 8 -41.59 14.00 14.22
C THR A 8 -40.31 13.16 14.21
N LYS A 9 -40.43 11.88 13.84
CA LYS A 9 -39.30 10.95 13.73
C LYS A 9 -38.34 11.45 12.64
N LYS A 10 -37.13 11.86 13.04
CA LYS A 10 -36.08 12.39 12.14
C LYS A 10 -35.79 11.33 11.06
N LYS A 11 -35.98 11.68 9.77
CA LYS A 11 -35.83 10.73 8.66
C LYS A 11 -34.40 10.17 8.63
N PRO A 12 -34.21 8.87 8.37
CA PRO A 12 -32.87 8.30 8.23
C PRO A 12 -32.18 8.99 7.06
N THR A 13 -31.19 9.80 7.40
CA THR A 13 -30.38 10.50 6.41
C THR A 13 -29.42 9.48 5.84
N TYR A 14 -29.61 9.09 4.57
CA TYR A 14 -28.76 8.10 3.86
C TYR A 14 -27.36 8.63 3.52
N ARG A 15 -27.01 9.83 4.00
CA ARG A 15 -25.67 10.41 3.88
C ARG A 15 -24.90 10.11 5.16
N ILE A 16 -23.65 9.66 5.01
CA ILE A 16 -22.74 9.44 6.13
C ILE A 16 -22.61 10.77 6.89
N PRO A 17 -22.95 10.82 8.19
CA PRO A 17 -22.77 12.02 9.01
C PRO A 17 -21.30 12.44 8.98
N ALA A 18 -21.03 13.75 8.83
CA ALA A 18 -19.65 14.26 8.78
C ALA A 18 -18.87 14.01 10.09
N ASP A 19 -19.61 13.87 11.18
CA ASP A 19 -19.22 13.51 12.53
C ASP A 19 -19.14 11.98 12.75
N GLY A 20 -19.47 11.17 11.74
CA GLY A 20 -19.42 9.72 11.82
C GLY A 20 -17.99 9.17 11.91
N PRO A 21 -17.75 8.06 12.63
CA PRO A 21 -16.43 7.43 12.71
C PRO A 21 -15.91 6.97 11.33
N TRP A 22 -16.82 6.61 10.42
CA TRP A 22 -16.48 6.25 9.04
C TRP A 22 -15.97 7.43 8.20
N ALA A 23 -16.47 8.65 8.45
CA ALA A 23 -16.03 9.86 7.75
C ALA A 23 -14.59 10.27 8.14
N ASN A 24 -14.13 9.84 9.32
CA ASN A 24 -12.82 10.17 9.87
C ASN A 24 -11.80 9.01 9.78
N ALA A 25 -12.17 7.87 9.20
CA ALA A 25 -11.32 6.68 9.13
C ALA A 25 -9.98 6.92 8.40
N TRP A 26 -9.97 7.82 7.41
CA TRP A 26 -8.75 8.22 6.70
C TRP A 26 -7.69 8.88 7.61
N LYS A 27 -8.11 9.53 8.70
CA LYS A 27 -7.19 10.15 9.68
C LYS A 27 -6.36 9.10 10.40
N ILE A 28 -6.95 7.93 10.68
CA ILE A 28 -6.25 6.82 11.34
C ILE A 28 -5.15 6.30 10.41
N ALA A 29 -5.47 6.08 9.13
CA ALA A 29 -4.49 5.68 8.13
C ALA A 29 -3.37 6.72 7.97
N ALA A 30 -3.70 8.02 7.99
CA ALA A 30 -2.72 9.10 7.94
C ALA A 30 -1.78 9.09 9.16
N VAL A 31 -2.31 8.92 10.37
CA VAL A 31 -1.50 8.84 11.60
C VAL A 31 -0.58 7.62 11.56
N VAL A 32 -1.09 6.45 11.17
CA VAL A 32 -0.28 5.24 11.03
C VAL A 32 0.83 5.44 9.98
N GLY A 33 0.52 6.10 8.87
CA GLY A 33 1.50 6.46 7.85
C GLY A 33 2.62 7.38 8.38
N VAL A 34 2.26 8.42 9.15
CA VAL A 34 3.22 9.34 9.77
C VAL A 34 4.11 8.62 10.78
N VAL A 35 3.53 7.79 11.64
CA VAL A 35 4.29 7.00 12.61
C VAL A 35 5.22 6.01 11.91
N GLY A 36 4.75 5.36 10.84
CA GLY A 36 5.57 4.49 10.00
C GLY A 36 6.74 5.24 9.36
N ALA A 37 6.51 6.42 8.79
CA ALA A 37 7.55 7.25 8.21
C ALA A 37 8.60 7.70 9.24
N ALA A 38 8.16 8.11 10.44
CA ALA A 38 9.05 8.45 11.55
C ALA A 38 9.88 7.24 12.00
N GLY A 39 9.28 6.05 12.09
CA GLY A 39 9.98 4.80 12.38
C GLY A 39 11.02 4.43 11.32
N CYS A 40 10.72 4.69 10.04
CA CYS A 40 11.67 4.48 8.94
C CYS A 40 12.85 5.45 9.02
N ALA A 41 12.60 6.73 9.30
CA ALA A 41 13.65 7.72 9.50
C ALA A 41 14.57 7.34 10.68
N PHE A 42 13.98 6.91 11.80
CA PHE A 42 14.75 6.45 12.97
C PHE A 42 15.56 5.18 12.69
N GLY A 43 14.97 4.21 11.98
CA GLY A 43 15.64 2.97 11.59
C GLY A 43 16.82 3.21 10.66
N ALA A 44 16.69 4.13 9.70
CA ALA A 44 17.76 4.50 8.78
C ALA A 44 18.95 5.16 9.49
N MET A 45 18.71 5.93 10.57
CA MET A 45 19.76 6.57 11.35
C MET A 45 20.46 5.62 12.33
N SER A 46 19.77 4.57 12.78
CA SER A 46 20.29 3.64 13.79
C SER A 46 21.18 2.57 13.18
N ASP A 47 20.66 1.83 12.19
CA ASP A 47 21.37 0.73 11.53
C ASP A 47 20.95 0.64 10.04
N PRO A 48 21.68 1.30 9.14
CA PRO A 48 21.34 1.34 7.71
C PRO A 48 21.21 -0.06 7.09
N HIS A 49 22.09 -0.99 7.47
CA HIS A 49 22.08 -2.37 6.96
C HIS A 49 20.79 -3.12 7.35
N ARG A 50 20.39 -3.04 8.63
CA ARG A 50 19.18 -3.71 9.13
C ARG A 50 17.91 -3.06 8.59
N PHE A 51 17.94 -1.74 8.39
CA PHE A 51 16.87 -0.99 7.74
C PHE A 51 16.65 -1.47 6.30
N ALA A 52 17.73 -1.65 5.53
CA ALA A 52 17.68 -2.08 4.14
C ALA A 52 16.94 -3.42 3.96
N PHE A 53 17.28 -4.45 4.76
CA PHE A 53 16.59 -5.75 4.72
C PHE A 53 15.13 -5.68 5.18
N SER A 54 14.86 -4.91 6.24
CA SER A 54 13.49 -4.76 6.77
C SER A 54 12.59 -4.02 5.78
N TRP A 55 13.13 -3.00 5.10
CA TRP A 55 12.45 -2.25 4.05
C TRP A 55 12.15 -3.13 2.84
N LEU A 56 13.12 -3.93 2.37
CA LEU A 56 12.89 -4.89 1.28
C LEU A 56 11.79 -5.89 1.63
N PHE A 57 11.80 -6.44 2.85
CA PHE A 57 10.76 -7.38 3.28
C PHE A 57 9.36 -6.75 3.26
N ALA A 58 9.22 -5.54 3.81
CA ALA A 58 7.95 -4.81 3.79
C ALA A 58 7.50 -4.53 2.35
N PHE A 59 8.42 -4.01 1.52
CA PHE A 59 8.16 -3.74 0.11
C PHE A 59 7.66 -4.98 -0.63
N MET A 60 8.35 -6.12 -0.52
CA MET A 60 7.96 -7.36 -1.20
C MET A 60 6.62 -7.91 -0.71
N THR A 61 6.35 -7.81 0.60
CA THR A 61 5.08 -8.23 1.19
C THR A 61 3.91 -7.46 0.59
N PHE A 62 3.99 -6.13 0.55
CA PHE A 62 2.91 -5.31 0.01
C PHE A 62 2.85 -5.35 -1.53
N LEU A 63 4.00 -5.48 -2.21
CA LEU A 63 4.05 -5.64 -3.66
C LEU A 63 3.34 -6.93 -4.10
N ALA A 64 3.55 -8.04 -3.39
CA ALA A 64 2.88 -9.30 -3.65
C ALA A 64 1.35 -9.17 -3.53
N VAL A 65 0.84 -8.36 -2.59
CA VAL A 65 -0.60 -8.09 -2.47
C VAL A 65 -1.12 -7.31 -3.68
N GLY A 66 -0.39 -6.28 -4.15
CA GLY A 66 -0.75 -5.53 -5.35
C GLY A 66 -0.73 -6.38 -6.62
N LEU A 67 0.29 -7.22 -6.78
CA LEU A 67 0.41 -8.18 -7.88
C LEU A 67 -0.65 -9.29 -7.81
N GLY A 68 -1.05 -9.71 -6.61
CA GLY A 68 -2.19 -10.59 -6.39
C GLY A 68 -3.48 -9.99 -6.95
N GLY A 69 -3.72 -8.69 -6.68
CA GLY A 69 -4.82 -7.94 -7.29
C GLY A 69 -4.77 -7.97 -8.82
N LEU A 70 -3.61 -7.72 -9.43
CA LEU A 70 -3.42 -7.81 -10.88
C LEU A 70 -3.76 -9.20 -11.42
N PHE A 71 -3.28 -10.25 -10.76
CA PHE A 71 -3.58 -11.64 -11.13
C PHE A 71 -5.08 -11.92 -11.15
N PHE A 72 -5.81 -11.49 -10.12
CA PHE A 72 -7.26 -11.65 -10.07
C PHE A 72 -7.99 -10.85 -11.15
N VAL A 73 -7.58 -9.61 -11.43
CA VAL A 73 -8.17 -8.82 -12.53
C VAL A 73 -8.00 -9.54 -13.87
N LEU A 74 -6.77 -9.97 -14.19
CA LEU A 74 -6.49 -10.70 -15.43
C LEU A 74 -7.28 -12.01 -15.52
N GLY A 75 -7.36 -12.78 -14.43
CA GLY A 75 -8.13 -14.02 -14.39
C GLY A 75 -9.64 -13.82 -14.62
N GLN A 76 -10.22 -12.75 -14.06
CA GLN A 76 -11.64 -12.42 -14.28
C GLN A 76 -11.90 -11.98 -15.73
N HIS A 77 -10.97 -11.23 -16.34
CA HIS A 77 -11.08 -10.86 -17.75
C HIS A 77 -10.95 -12.06 -18.70
N LEU A 78 -10.07 -13.01 -18.38
CA LEU A 78 -9.85 -14.20 -19.21
C LEU A 78 -11.05 -15.16 -19.19
N THR A 79 -11.70 -15.31 -18.03
CA THR A 79 -12.82 -16.24 -17.85
C THR A 79 -14.18 -15.68 -18.25
N GLY A 80 -14.29 -14.36 -18.51
CA GLY A 80 -15.56 -13.71 -18.82
C GLY A 80 -16.59 -13.78 -17.69
N ALA A 81 -16.13 -13.94 -16.44
CA ALA A 81 -16.99 -14.18 -15.29
C ALA A 81 -17.82 -12.95 -14.90
N GLY A 82 -19.13 -12.98 -15.17
CA GLY A 82 -20.06 -11.88 -14.85
C GLY A 82 -20.46 -11.77 -13.37
N TRP A 83 -20.15 -12.77 -12.54
CA TRP A 83 -20.53 -12.81 -11.12
C TRP A 83 -19.48 -12.14 -10.21
N GLY A 84 -18.26 -11.97 -10.70
CA GLY A 84 -17.11 -11.48 -9.93
C GLY A 84 -16.99 -9.95 -9.81
N VAL A 85 -18.07 -9.18 -10.03
CA VAL A 85 -17.99 -7.70 -10.10
C VAL A 85 -17.41 -7.10 -8.81
N SER A 86 -17.80 -7.61 -7.64
CA SER A 86 -17.24 -7.15 -6.36
C SER A 86 -15.76 -7.48 -6.22
N LEU A 87 -15.35 -8.69 -6.63
CA LEU A 87 -13.97 -9.13 -6.55
C LEU A 87 -13.07 -8.32 -7.50
N ARG A 88 -13.57 -8.02 -8.70
CA ARG A 88 -12.88 -7.17 -9.68
C ARG A 88 -12.65 -5.77 -9.13
N ARG A 89 -13.68 -5.14 -8.54
CA ARG A 89 -13.54 -3.80 -7.94
C ARG A 89 -12.52 -3.76 -6.80
N THR A 90 -12.53 -4.75 -5.92
CA THR A 90 -11.53 -4.84 -4.83
C THR A 90 -10.12 -5.03 -5.40
N SER A 91 -9.98 -5.84 -6.45
CA SER A 91 -8.68 -6.13 -7.08
C SER A 91 -8.15 -4.92 -7.88
N GLU A 92 -9.03 -4.19 -8.58
CA GLU A 92 -8.73 -2.91 -9.24
C GLU A 92 -8.28 -1.85 -8.23
N PHE A 93 -8.91 -1.81 -7.05
CA PHE A 93 -8.49 -0.92 -5.97
C PHE A 93 -7.08 -1.26 -5.47
N LEU A 94 -6.77 -2.54 -5.22
CA LEU A 94 -5.42 -2.97 -4.85
C LEU A 94 -4.40 -2.64 -5.96
N LEU A 95 -4.78 -2.86 -7.22
CA LEU A 95 -3.97 -2.53 -8.39
C LEU A 95 -3.67 -1.03 -8.48
N SER A 96 -4.62 -0.16 -8.13
CA SER A 96 -4.43 1.30 -8.17
C SER A 96 -3.30 1.80 -7.26
N GLY A 97 -2.88 0.98 -6.29
CA GLY A 97 -1.72 1.25 -5.45
C GLY A 97 -0.36 0.98 -6.12
N LEU A 98 -0.28 0.18 -7.20
CA LEU A 98 0.99 -0.18 -7.84
C LEU A 98 1.91 1.00 -8.21
N PRO A 99 1.42 2.14 -8.73
CA PRO A 99 2.27 3.27 -9.07
C PRO A 99 3.08 3.82 -7.89
N ILE A 100 2.57 3.71 -6.65
CA ILE A 100 3.29 4.17 -5.45
C ILE A 100 4.56 3.34 -5.21
N PHE A 101 4.56 2.07 -5.61
CA PHE A 101 5.70 1.18 -5.40
C PHE A 101 6.93 1.60 -6.21
N LEU A 102 6.74 2.32 -7.32
CA LEU A 102 7.86 2.90 -8.07
C LEU A 102 8.65 3.90 -7.22
N VAL A 103 7.97 4.71 -6.42
CA VAL A 103 8.60 5.67 -5.51
C VAL A 103 9.22 4.94 -4.31
N LEU A 104 8.51 3.94 -3.76
CA LEU A 104 9.01 3.13 -2.64
C LEU A 104 10.21 2.24 -3.01
N PHE A 105 10.50 2.09 -4.30
CA PHE A 105 11.67 1.37 -4.78
C PHE A 105 12.97 2.18 -4.66
N ILE A 106 12.89 3.52 -4.56
CA ILE A 106 14.08 4.39 -4.52
C ILE A 106 15.07 3.99 -3.40
N PRO A 107 14.64 3.76 -2.13
CA PRO A 107 15.56 3.35 -1.07
C PRO A 107 16.21 1.98 -1.30
N ILE A 108 15.53 1.08 -2.01
CA ILE A 108 16.04 -0.25 -2.36
C ILE A 108 17.17 -0.12 -3.39
N GLY A 109 16.95 0.68 -4.43
CA GLY A 109 17.95 0.95 -5.47
C GLY A 109 19.24 1.54 -4.91
N LEU A 110 19.13 2.47 -3.95
CA LEU A 110 20.27 3.08 -3.26
C LEU A 110 21.02 2.12 -2.33
N SER A 111 20.37 1.02 -1.91
CA SER A 111 20.95 0.07 -0.95
C SER A 111 21.37 -1.25 -1.61
N ILE A 112 21.36 -1.35 -2.96
CA ILE A 112 21.64 -2.58 -3.70
C ILE A 112 22.94 -3.24 -3.26
N ASP A 113 24.00 -2.46 -3.06
CA ASP A 113 25.32 -2.98 -2.66
C ASP A 113 25.30 -3.67 -1.29
N GLN A 114 24.40 -3.23 -0.39
CA GLN A 114 24.26 -3.84 0.93
C GLN A 114 23.29 -5.03 0.94
N LEU A 115 22.29 -5.03 0.04
CA LEU A 115 21.30 -6.10 -0.03
C LEU A 115 21.80 -7.31 -0.83
N TYR A 116 22.60 -7.07 -1.87
CA TYR A 116 22.99 -8.08 -2.84
C TYR A 116 24.51 -8.16 -2.92
N PRO A 117 25.14 -9.10 -2.17
CA PRO A 117 26.60 -9.24 -2.18
C PRO A 117 27.20 -9.47 -3.58
N TRP A 118 26.44 -10.12 -4.45
CA TRP A 118 26.83 -10.38 -5.84
C TRP A 118 26.74 -9.16 -6.76
N ALA A 119 26.01 -8.11 -6.38
CA ALA A 119 25.96 -6.87 -7.15
C ALA A 119 27.32 -6.16 -7.16
N HIS A 120 28.10 -6.32 -6.08
CA HIS A 120 29.45 -5.79 -5.97
C HIS A 120 30.42 -6.45 -6.97
N HIS A 121 30.38 -7.78 -7.08
CA HIS A 121 31.26 -8.53 -8.01
C HIS A 121 30.97 -8.27 -9.49
N ALA A 122 29.72 -7.91 -9.83
CA ALA A 122 29.37 -7.56 -11.20
C ALA A 122 29.98 -6.22 -11.65
N ALA A 123 30.23 -5.29 -10.71
CA ALA A 123 30.91 -4.03 -10.99
C ALA A 123 32.42 -4.25 -11.21
N GLU A 124 33.06 -5.09 -10.38
CA GLU A 124 34.50 -5.38 -10.48
C GLU A 124 34.89 -6.11 -11.78
N HIS A 125 34.10 -7.11 -12.22
CA HIS A 125 34.38 -7.84 -13.47
C HIS A 125 34.15 -7.01 -14.75
N GLY A 126 33.39 -5.91 -14.68
CA GLY A 126 33.18 -5.00 -15.81
C GLY A 126 34.37 -4.09 -16.08
N GLU A 127 35.21 -3.82 -15.07
CA GLU A 127 36.42 -3.01 -15.21
C GLU A 127 37.60 -3.83 -15.77
N GLU A 128 37.72 -5.13 -15.45
CA GLU A 128 38.82 -5.98 -15.94
C GLU A 128 38.77 -6.30 -17.46
N HIS A 129 37.64 -6.12 -18.14
CA HIS A 129 37.50 -6.37 -19.59
C HIS A 129 37.52 -5.07 -20.42
N GLY A 130 37.81 -3.92 -19.79
CA GLY A 130 37.86 -2.60 -20.42
C GLY A 130 39.24 -2.13 -20.89
N ASP A 131 40.31 -2.91 -20.66
CA ASP A 131 41.70 -2.59 -20.98
C ASP A 131 42.21 -3.30 -22.25
#